data_AF-G5K128-F1
#
_entry.id   AF-G5K128-F1
#
_cell.length_a   1.000
_cell.length_b   1.000
_cell.length_c   1.000
_cell.angle_alpha   90.00
_cell.angle_beta   90.00
_cell.angle_gamma   90.00
#
_symmetry.space_group_name_H-M   'P 1'
#
loop_
_entity.id
_entity.type
_entity.pdbx_description
1 polymer ?
#
loop_
_entity_poly.entity_id
_entity_poly.type
_entity_poly.pdbx_seq_one_letter_code
_entity_poly.pdbx_strand_id
1 'polypeptide(L)' 'MKEKCGAKKTSLKELPKISDRVSFIYVEHAKINRTDSAITVADSRGIVRTPAAMIGVLLFGPGTDSRKAS' A
#
# COMPACT_ATOMS: atom_id res chain seq x y z
N MET A 1 24.68 21.93 37.41
CA MET A 1 24.52 20.97 36.29
C MET A 1 23.19 21.30 35.62
N LYS A 2 23.16 21.75 34.36
CA LYS A 2 21.91 22.14 33.67
C LYS A 2 21.21 20.89 33.14
N GLU A 3 20.07 20.54 33.74
CA GLU A 3 19.10 19.57 33.23
C GLU A 3 18.62 20.01 31.84
N LYS A 4 18.85 19.20 30.81
CA LYS A 4 18.32 19.46 29.47
C LYS A 4 16.82 19.18 29.49
N CYS A 5 16.00 20.23 29.51
CA CYS A 5 14.56 20.14 29.24
C CYS A 5 14.35 19.92 27.74
N GLY A 6 14.48 18.66 27.30
CA GLY A 6 14.09 18.21 25.97
C GLY A 6 12.98 17.18 26.11
N ALA A 7 11.99 17.19 25.22
CA ALA A 7 10.91 16.21 25.21
C ALA A 7 11.49 14.78 25.18
N LYS A 8 10.91 13.89 26.00
CA LYS A 8 11.32 12.48 26.09
C LYS A 8 11.26 11.84 24.70
N LYS A 9 12.38 11.25 24.23
CA LYS A 9 12.45 10.57 22.93
C LYS A 9 11.33 9.53 22.84
N THR A 10 10.40 9.71 21.90
CA THR A 10 9.29 8.79 21.67
C THR A 10 9.84 7.37 21.46
N SER A 11 9.31 6.38 22.19
CA SER A 11 9.64 4.99 21.93
C SER A 11 9.19 4.63 20.52
N LEU A 12 10.08 4.01 19.72
CA LEU A 12 9.90 3.60 18.30
C LEU A 12 8.70 2.67 17.99
N LYS A 13 7.70 2.57 18.86
CA LYS A 13 6.71 1.50 18.89
C LYS A 13 5.44 1.75 18.07
N GLU A 14 5.40 2.74 17.18
CA GLU A 14 4.15 3.10 16.47
C GLU A 14 4.29 3.34 14.96
N LEU A 15 5.44 2.99 14.34
CA LEU A 15 5.56 3.08 12.88
C LEU A 15 5.27 1.71 12.23
N PRO A 16 4.37 1.65 11.22
CA PRO A 16 4.12 0.43 10.47
C PRO A 16 5.41 -0.12 9.86
N LYS A 17 5.69 -1.39 10.11
CA LYS A 17 6.86 -2.08 9.55
C LYS A 17 6.54 -2.64 8.18
N ILE A 18 7.58 -2.91 7.40
CA ILE A 18 7.43 -3.61 6.12
C ILE A 18 6.85 -5.03 6.31
N SER A 19 7.14 -5.67 7.45
CA SER A 19 6.59 -6.97 7.85
C SER A 19 5.08 -6.96 8.06
N ASP A 20 4.49 -5.79 8.28
CA ASP A 20 3.06 -5.64 8.55
C ASP A 20 2.25 -5.53 7.24
N ARG A 21 2.94 -5.48 6.09
CA ARG A 21 2.34 -5.43 4.76
C ARG A 21 2.09 -6.82 4.21
N VAL A 22 1.13 -6.92 3.31
CA VAL A 22 1.02 -8.08 2.41
C VAL A 22 2.24 -8.06 1.50
N SER A 23 3.03 -9.14 1.52
CA SER A 23 4.30 -9.24 0.78
C SER A 23 4.10 -8.96 -0.72
N PHE A 24 3.14 -9.65 -1.35
CA PHE A 24 2.79 -9.43 -2.75
C PHE A 24 1.32 -9.77 -3.03
N ILE A 25 0.75 -9.12 -4.05
CA ILE A 25 -0.55 -9.44 -4.62
C ILE A 25 -0.37 -9.70 -6.11
N TYR A 26 -0.93 -10.80 -6.61
CA TYR A 26 -0.96 -11.15 -8.02
C TYR A 26 -2.38 -10.98 -8.57
N VAL A 27 -2.50 -10.32 -9.72
CA VAL A 27 -3.79 -10.06 -10.39
C VAL A 27 -3.70 -10.40 -11.87
N GLU A 28 -4.82 -10.91 -12.40
CA GLU A 28 -5.01 -11.18 -13.83
C GLU A 28 -6.38 -10.70 -14.27
N HIS A 29 -6.55 -10.47 -15.57
CA HIS A 29 -7.86 -10.14 -16.17
C HIS A 29 -8.60 -8.98 -15.47
N ALA A 30 -7.83 -8.02 -14.95
CA ALA A 30 -8.34 -6.92 -14.17
C ALA A 30 -7.83 -5.57 -14.69
N LYS A 31 -8.64 -4.54 -14.51
CA LYS A 31 -8.24 -3.14 -14.69
C LYS A 31 -7.71 -2.60 -13.38
N ILE A 32 -6.48 -2.12 -13.41
CA ILE A 32 -5.75 -1.61 -12.26
C ILE A 32 -5.63 -0.10 -12.37
N ASN A 33 -6.02 0.59 -11.29
CA ASN A 33 -5.86 2.03 -11.16
C ASN A 33 -5.38 2.40 -9.76
N ARG A 34 -4.80 3.59 -9.62
CA ARG A 34 -4.48 4.17 -8.31
C ARG A 34 -5.22 5.49 -8.13
N THR A 35 -6.08 5.55 -7.12
CA THR A 35 -6.90 6.72 -6.79
C THR A 35 -6.96 6.88 -5.28
N ASP A 36 -6.75 8.09 -4.77
CA ASP A 36 -6.73 8.41 -3.33
C ASP A 36 -5.77 7.52 -2.52
N SER A 37 -4.59 7.21 -3.08
CA SER A 37 -3.59 6.29 -2.48
C SER A 37 -4.07 4.85 -2.27
N ALA A 38 -5.20 4.46 -2.85
CA ALA A 38 -5.65 3.07 -2.92
C ALA A 38 -5.40 2.50 -4.31
N ILE A 39 -4.96 1.25 -4.36
CA ILE A 39 -5.01 0.43 -5.57
C ILE A 39 -6.43 -0.07 -5.74
N THR A 40 -6.99 0.17 -6.92
CA THR A 40 -8.31 -0.31 -7.32
C THR A 40 -8.13 -1.43 -8.32
N VAL A 41 -8.72 -2.59 -8.03
CA VAL A 41 -8.75 -3.76 -8.89
C VAL A 41 -10.19 -3.96 -9.34
N ALA A 42 -10.46 -3.78 -10.63
CA ALA A 42 -11.77 -3.97 -11.21
C ALA A 42 -11.76 -5.17 -12.15
N ASP A 43 -12.58 -6.19 -11.87
CA ASP A 43 -12.74 -7.39 -12.68
C ASP A 43 -14.24 -7.74 -12.87
N SER A 44 -14.54 -8.91 -13.42
CA SER A 44 -15.92 -9.38 -13.63
C SER A 44 -16.72 -9.61 -12.35
N ARG A 45 -16.05 -9.73 -11.19
CA ARG A 45 -16.68 -9.93 -9.87
C ARG A 45 -16.94 -8.60 -9.16
N GLY A 46 -16.36 -7.50 -9.64
CA GLY A 46 -16.59 -6.17 -9.12
C GLY A 46 -15.29 -5.40 -8.88
N ILE A 47 -15.32 -4.51 -7.88
CA ILE A 47 -14.21 -3.58 -7.59
C ILE A 47 -13.74 -3.77 -6.15
N VAL A 48 -12.43 -3.97 -5.98
CA VAL A 48 -11.75 -4.00 -4.67
C VAL A 48 -10.82 -2.79 -4.57
N ARG A 49 -10.82 -2.12 -3.41
CA ARG A 49 -9.92 -1.01 -3.09
C ARG A 49 -9.01 -1.40 -1.92
N THR A 50 -7.71 -1.42 -2.17
CA THR A 50 -6.70 -1.76 -1.16
C THR A 50 -5.75 -0.59 -0.95
N PRO A 51 -5.47 -0.17 0.29
CA PRO A 51 -4.47 0.87 0.55
C PRO A 51 -3.11 0.48 -0.05
N ALA A 52 -2.51 1.34 -0.87
CA ALA A 52 -1.23 1.04 -1.52
C ALA A 52 -0.10 0.84 -0.48
N ALA A 53 -0.20 1.51 0.66
CA ALA A 53 0.75 1.37 1.76
C ALA A 53 0.76 -0.02 2.42
N MET A 54 -0.28 -0.84 2.21
CA MET A 54 -0.36 -2.21 2.74
C MET A 54 0.25 -3.26 1.81
N ILE A 55 0.66 -2.89 0.59
CA ILE A 55 1.16 -3.83 -0.40
C ILE A 55 2.67 -3.62 -0.56
N GLY A 56 3.44 -4.72 -0.49
CA GLY A 56 4.87 -4.71 -0.80
C GLY A 56 5.09 -4.65 -2.31
N VAL A 57 4.56 -5.64 -3.04
CA VAL A 57 4.66 -5.77 -4.49
C VAL A 57 3.30 -6.07 -5.12
N LEU A 58 3.00 -5.43 -6.26
CA LEU A 58 1.83 -5.76 -7.08
C LEU A 58 2.32 -6.35 -8.40
N LEU A 59 1.95 -7.60 -8.66
CA LEU A 59 2.36 -8.35 -9.84
C LEU A 59 1.18 -8.42 -10.82
N PHE A 60 1.44 -8.05 -12.08
CA PHE A 60 0.45 -8.09 -13.15
C PHE A 60 0.66 -9.31 -14.02
N GLY A 61 -0.35 -10.17 -14.05
CA GLY A 61 -0.42 -11.29 -14.97
C GLY A 61 -1.16 -10.95 -16.27
N PRO A 62 -1.39 -11.95 -17.13
CA PRO A 62 -2.06 -11.78 -18.41
C PRO A 62 -3.42 -11.08 -18.32
N GLY A 63 -3.78 -10.31 -19.35
CA GLY A 63 -5.05 -9.60 -19.41
C GLY A 63 -5.21 -8.48 -18.38
N THR A 64 -4.14 -8.12 -17.65
CA THR A 64 -4.15 -6.97 -16.74
C THR A 64 -3.93 -5.68 -17.53
N ASP A 65 -4.85 -4.73 -17.38
CA ASP A 65 -4.72 -3.37 -17.92
C ASP A 65 -4.32 -2.43 -16.78
N SER A 66 -3.16 -1.80 -16.89
CA SER A 66 -2.71 -0.81 -15.90
C SER A 66 -2.72 0.58 -16.52
N ARG A 67 -3.55 1.48 -15.99
CA ARG A 67 -3.60 2.88 -16.42
C ARG A 67 -2.74 3.73 -15.50
N LYS A 68 -1.90 4.57 -16.09
CA LYS A 68 -1.16 5.60 -15.34
C LYS A 68 -2.13 6.73 -14.99
N ALA A 69 -2.25 7.07 -13.71
CA ALA A 69 -2.90 8.32 -13.31
C ALA A 69 -2.08 9.47 -13.91
N SER A 70 -2.74 10.28 -14.76
CA SER A 70 -2.15 11.47 -15.38
C SER A 70 -1.97 12.59 -14.37
#